data_AF-A0A2J6X2Z9-F1
#
_entry.id   AF-A0A2J6X2Z9-F1
#
_cell.length_a   1.000
_cell.length_b   1.000
_cell.length_c   1.000
_cell.angle_alpha   90.00
_cell.angle_beta   90.00
_cell.angle_gamma   90.00
#
_symmetry.space_group_name_H-M   'P 1'
#
loop_
_entity.id
_entity.type
_entity.pdbx_description
1 polymer ?
#
loop_
_entity_poly.entity_id
_entity_poly.type
_entity_poly.pdbx_seq_one_letter_code
_entity_poly.pdbx_strand_id
1 'polypeptide(L)'
;RHLFRQRWMMATGVAIGLATLSSLALALGGRWLITLLFERGAFDQAAGDLTFAILLIFVLGLPLYVMVEITGRALVALGDARTPLLANTVQLISRILVATVCWPLIGVLAVPVATVASSAIEAFILGGVLHNWLRKPTTWRVSHIEDQIESHVVFD
;
A
#
# COMPACT_ATOMS: atom_id res chain seq x y z
N ARG A 1 -3.16 -14.60 18.18
CA ARG A 1 -3.83 -13.77 17.14
C ARG A 1 -4.30 -12.42 17.65
N HIS A 2 -5.00 -12.32 18.79
CA HIS A 2 -5.44 -11.04 19.40
C HIS A 2 -4.29 -10.01 19.52
N LEU A 3 -3.16 -10.39 20.13
CA LEU A 3 -2.01 -9.50 20.30
C LEU A 3 -1.35 -9.10 18.97
N PHE A 4 -1.24 -10.02 18.02
CA PHE A 4 -0.72 -9.74 16.68
C PHE A 4 -1.64 -8.78 15.91
N ARG A 5 -2.95 -9.03 15.93
CA ARG A 5 -3.96 -8.15 15.32
C ARG A 5 -3.94 -6.76 15.96
N GLN A 6 -3.87 -6.68 17.29
CA GLN A 6 -3.85 -5.41 18.00
C GLN A 6 -2.57 -4.61 17.70
N ARG A 7 -1.40 -5.27 17.73
CA ARG A 7 -0.11 -4.65 17.36
C ARG A 7 -0.08 -4.18 15.91
N TRP A 8 -0.61 -4.99 14.99
CA TRP A 8 -0.68 -4.63 13.58
C TRP A 8 -1.63 -3.45 13.34
N MET A 9 -2.81 -3.42 13.97
CA MET A 9 -3.75 -2.29 13.87
C MET A 9 -3.16 -1.01 14.48
N MET A 10 -2.48 -1.10 15.62
CA MET A 10 -1.82 0.05 16.24
C MET A 10 -0.69 0.59 15.35
N ALA A 11 0.18 -0.29 14.84
CA ALA A 11 1.27 0.11 13.94
C ALA A 11 0.73 0.75 12.65
N THR A 12 -0.29 0.14 12.06
CA THR A 12 -0.92 0.66 10.83
C THR A 12 -1.62 1.99 11.09
N GLY A 13 -2.32 2.14 12.21
CA GLY A 13 -2.99 3.39 12.59
C GLY A 13 -2.02 4.54 12.84
N VAL A 14 -0.94 4.29 13.58
CA VAL A 14 0.12 5.31 13.81
C VAL A 14 0.77 5.71 12.49
N ALA A 15 1.11 4.73 11.63
CA ALA A 15 1.74 5.02 10.35
C ALA A 15 0.84 5.81 9.41
N ILE A 16 -0.45 5.45 9.30
CA ILE A 16 -1.44 6.21 8.52
C ILE A 16 -1.63 7.61 9.11
N GLY A 17 -1.66 7.75 10.43
CA GLY A 17 -1.75 9.06 11.10
C GLY A 17 -0.57 9.97 10.75
N LEU A 18 0.65 9.44 10.83
CA LEU A 18 1.87 10.17 10.42
C LEU A 18 1.88 10.47 8.92
N ALA A 19 1.44 9.53 8.08
CA ALA A 19 1.35 9.73 6.64
C ALA A 19 0.34 10.83 6.27
N THR A 20 -0.78 10.88 6.99
CA THR A 20 -1.81 11.92 6.82
C THR A 20 -1.28 13.28 7.28
N LEU A 21 -0.53 13.33 8.38
CA LEU A 21 0.13 14.56 8.83
C LEU A 21 1.16 15.06 7.82
N SER A 22 2.02 14.18 7.30
CA SER A 22 3.00 14.51 6.26
C SER A 22 2.31 14.95 4.97
N SER A 23 1.22 14.29 4.60
CA SER A 23 0.38 14.66 3.47
C SER A 23 -0.15 16.09 3.62
N LEU A 24 -0.72 16.42 4.78
CA LEU A 24 -1.19 17.78 5.06
C LEU A 24 -0.06 18.82 5.04
N ALA A 25 1.10 18.50 5.62
CA ALA A 25 2.26 19.39 5.60
C ALA A 25 2.74 19.69 4.17
N LEU A 26 2.76 18.68 3.30
CA LEU A 26 3.12 18.85 1.89
C LEU A 26 2.03 19.59 1.09
N ALA A 27 0.75 19.38 1.40
CA ALA A 27 -0.33 20.12 0.75
C ALA A 27 -0.24 21.63 1.03
N LEU A 28 0.08 22.00 2.27
CA LEU A 28 0.16 23.40 2.72
C LEU A 28 1.49 24.06 2.35
N GLY A 29 2.62 23.37 2.55
CA GLY A 29 3.97 23.91 2.33
C GLY A 29 4.56 23.61 0.95
N GLY A 30 3.93 22.73 0.16
CA GLY A 30 4.48 22.21 -1.07
C GLY A 30 4.75 23.27 -2.14
N ARG A 31 3.86 24.26 -2.28
CA ARG A 31 4.06 25.35 -3.27
C ARG A 31 5.30 26.18 -2.95
N TRP A 32 5.48 26.52 -1.68
CA TRP A 32 6.65 27.26 -1.22
C TRP A 32 7.93 26.44 -1.39
N LEU A 33 7.88 25.15 -1.04
CA LEU A 33 8.99 24.22 -1.26
C LEU A 33 9.37 24.14 -2.76
N ILE A 34 8.39 24.08 -3.65
CA ILE A 34 8.62 23.99 -5.10
C ILE A 34 9.25 25.28 -5.65
N THR A 35 8.75 26.45 -5.25
CA THR A 35 9.40 27.73 -5.61
C THR A 35 10.85 27.75 -5.15
N LEU A 36 11.07 27.38 -3.89
CA LEU A 36 12.41 27.43 -3.30
C LEU A 36 13.36 26.45 -4.00
N LEU A 37 12.91 25.24 -4.33
CA LEU A 37 13.79 24.20 -4.87
C LEU A 37 13.94 24.26 -6.39
N PHE A 38 12.85 24.47 -7.12
CA PHE A 38 12.79 24.26 -8.57
C PHE A 38 12.72 25.53 -9.40
N GLU A 39 12.02 26.59 -8.96
CA GLU A 39 11.82 27.81 -9.76
C GLU A 39 13.09 28.67 -9.84
N ARG A 40 14.07 28.22 -10.64
CA ARG A 40 15.34 28.90 -10.90
C ARG A 40 15.74 28.71 -12.38
N GLY A 41 16.24 29.78 -12.99
CA GLY A 41 16.73 29.74 -14.37
C GLY A 41 15.62 29.42 -15.37
N ALA A 42 15.76 28.30 -16.09
CA ALA A 42 14.83 27.87 -17.15
C ALA A 42 13.53 27.24 -16.62
N PHE A 43 13.43 26.98 -15.31
CA PHE A 43 12.22 26.44 -14.70
C PHE A 43 11.35 27.60 -14.20
N ASP A 44 10.31 27.90 -14.97
CA ASP A 44 9.43 29.03 -14.73
C ASP A 44 8.27 28.69 -13.78
N GLN A 45 7.48 29.71 -13.44
CA GLN A 45 6.32 29.55 -12.57
C GLN A 45 5.28 28.58 -13.14
N ALA A 46 5.11 28.52 -14.47
CA ALA A 46 4.16 27.61 -15.10
C ALA A 46 4.56 26.14 -14.87
N ALA A 47 5.84 25.81 -14.99
CA ALA A 47 6.36 24.48 -14.65
C ALA A 47 6.23 24.18 -13.14
N GLY A 48 6.42 25.20 -12.29
CA GLY A 48 6.21 25.11 -10.84
C GLY A 48 4.77 24.79 -10.45
N ASP A 49 3.81 25.49 -11.04
CA ASP A 49 2.39 25.28 -10.79
C ASP A 49 1.92 23.90 -11.26
N LEU A 50 2.41 23.42 -12.41
CA LEU A 50 2.14 22.06 -12.89
C LEU A 50 2.70 21.00 -11.92
N THR A 51 3.92 21.22 -11.43
CA THR A 51 4.55 20.32 -10.45
C THR A 51 3.77 20.30 -9.14
N PHE A 52 3.27 21.45 -8.69
CA PHE A 52 2.45 21.54 -7.50
C PHE A 52 1.11 20.81 -7.66
N ALA A 53 0.47 20.90 -8.84
CA ALA A 53 -0.74 20.14 -9.14
C ALA A 53 -0.49 18.61 -9.09
N ILE A 54 0.65 18.15 -9.62
CA ILE A 54 1.06 16.74 -9.54
C ILE A 54 1.30 16.32 -8.07
N LEU A 55 1.99 17.17 -7.29
CA LEU A 55 2.25 16.94 -5.87
C LEU A 55 0.93 16.73 -5.10
N LEU A 56 -0.06 17.62 -5.31
CA LEU A 56 -1.34 17.55 -4.62
C LEU A 56 -2.05 16.20 -4.85
N ILE A 57 -1.97 15.66 -6.07
CA ILE A 57 -2.57 14.36 -6.38
C ILE A 57 -1.83 13.24 -5.61
N PHE A 58 -0.50 13.21 -5.64
CA PHE A 58 0.27 12.19 -4.92
C PHE A 58 0.04 12.23 -3.40
N VAL A 59 -0.07 13.43 -2.85
CA VAL A 59 -0.29 13.68 -1.44
C VAL A 59 -1.63 13.09 -0.96
N LEU A 60 -2.65 13.02 -1.81
CA LEU A 60 -3.91 12.32 -1.50
C LEU A 60 -3.74 10.79 -1.42
N GLY A 61 -2.82 10.22 -2.20
CA GLY A 61 -2.53 8.78 -2.20
C GLY A 61 -1.57 8.30 -1.11
N LEU A 62 -0.86 9.21 -0.44
CA LEU A 62 0.16 8.92 0.57
C LEU A 62 -0.32 8.00 1.71
N PRO A 63 -1.43 8.29 2.43
CA PRO A 63 -1.89 7.42 3.53
C PRO A 63 -2.30 6.03 3.03
N LEU A 64 -2.84 5.96 1.81
CA LEU A 64 -3.25 4.71 1.18
C LEU A 64 -2.05 3.85 0.80
N TYR A 65 -0.99 4.46 0.27
CA TYR A 65 0.26 3.78 -0.07
C TYR A 65 0.93 3.17 1.17
N VAL A 66 0.94 3.89 2.30
CA VAL A 66 1.47 3.37 3.56
C VAL A 66 0.69 2.14 4.04
N MET A 67 -0.63 2.13 3.87
CA MET A 67 -1.45 0.96 4.21
C MET A 67 -1.08 -0.27 3.36
N VAL A 68 -0.92 -0.09 2.04
CA VAL A 68 -0.49 -1.15 1.10
C VAL A 68 0.84 -1.75 1.56
N GLU A 69 1.82 -0.89 1.84
CA GLU A 69 3.17 -1.31 2.19
C GLU A 69 3.23 -2.11 3.50
N ILE A 70 2.54 -1.64 4.55
CA ILE A 70 2.48 -2.34 5.84
C ILE A 70 1.76 -3.67 5.70
N THR A 71 0.66 -3.71 4.95
CA THR A 71 -0.13 -4.93 4.73
C THR A 71 0.64 -5.96 3.93
N GLY A 72 1.32 -5.54 2.85
CA GLY A 72 2.16 -6.40 2.03
C GLY A 72 3.31 -7.01 2.82
N ARG A 73 4.07 -6.19 3.57
CA ARG A 73 5.16 -6.66 4.44
C ARG A 73 4.64 -7.63 5.52
N ALA A 74 3.46 -7.38 6.08
CA ALA A 74 2.85 -8.28 7.05
C ALA A 74 2.47 -9.65 6.45
N LEU A 75 1.92 -9.70 5.25
CA LEU A 75 1.61 -10.95 4.54
C LEU A 75 2.87 -11.76 4.22
N VAL A 76 3.94 -11.09 3.75
CA VAL A 76 5.23 -11.74 3.52
C VAL A 76 5.81 -12.31 4.81
N ALA A 77 5.76 -11.56 5.92
CA ALA A 77 6.22 -12.03 7.22
C ALA A 77 5.38 -13.22 7.76
N LEU A 78 4.14 -13.37 7.32
CA LEU A 78 3.25 -14.50 7.62
C LEU A 78 3.47 -15.71 6.68
N GLY A 79 4.41 -15.62 5.74
CA GLY A 79 4.73 -16.68 4.78
C GLY A 79 3.91 -16.65 3.48
N ASP A 80 3.08 -15.61 3.27
CA ASP A 80 2.33 -15.41 2.02
C ASP A 80 2.92 -14.26 1.20
N ALA A 81 3.92 -14.58 0.37
CA ALA A 81 4.48 -13.66 -0.60
C ALA A 81 3.73 -13.64 -1.95
N ARG A 82 2.84 -14.61 -2.19
CA ARG A 82 2.13 -14.74 -3.48
C ARG A 82 1.04 -13.69 -3.60
N THR A 83 0.28 -13.48 -2.54
CA THR A 83 -0.77 -12.45 -2.47
C THR A 83 -0.24 -11.05 -2.81
N PRO A 84 0.82 -10.52 -2.14
CA PRO A 84 1.34 -9.19 -2.45
C PRO A 84 1.92 -9.09 -3.86
N LEU A 85 2.55 -10.14 -4.38
CA LEU A 85 3.07 -10.15 -5.75
C LEU A 85 1.94 -10.03 -6.79
N LEU A 86 0.86 -10.80 -6.62
CA LEU A 86 -0.29 -10.74 -7.51
C LEU A 86 -1.00 -9.38 -7.43
N ALA A 87 -1.17 -8.84 -6.22
CA ALA A 87 -1.77 -7.52 -6.02
C ALA A 87 -0.96 -6.40 -6.72
N ASN A 88 0.38 -6.40 -6.56
CA ASN A 88 1.27 -5.46 -7.26
C ASN A 88 1.18 -5.61 -8.78
N THR A 89 1.05 -6.83 -9.29
CA THR A 89 0.92 -7.09 -10.73
C THR A 89 -0.39 -6.51 -11.27
N VAL A 90 -1.51 -6.76 -10.58
CA VAL A 90 -2.83 -6.21 -10.93
C VAL A 90 -2.82 -4.68 -10.84
N GLN A 91 -2.21 -4.12 -9.80
CA GLN A 91 -2.01 -2.68 -9.63
C GLN A 91 -1.23 -2.08 -10.80
N LEU A 92 -0.11 -2.68 -11.19
CA LEU A 92 0.71 -2.19 -12.31
C LEU A 92 -0.08 -2.16 -13.63
N ILE A 93 -0.81 -3.24 -13.93
CA ILE A 93 -1.65 -3.33 -15.14
C ILE A 93 -2.75 -2.26 -15.09
N SER A 94 -3.43 -2.13 -13.95
CA SER A 94 -4.46 -1.11 -13.77
C SER A 94 -3.90 0.29 -13.90
N ARG A 95 -2.68 0.56 -13.42
CA ARG A 95 -2.04 1.87 -13.52
C ARG A 95 -1.80 2.25 -14.97
N ILE A 96 -1.31 1.32 -15.79
CA ILE A 96 -1.08 1.55 -17.22
C ILE A 96 -2.41 1.80 -17.94
N LEU A 97 -3.45 1.01 -17.63
CA LEU A 97 -4.78 1.18 -18.21
C LEU A 97 -5.39 2.54 -17.86
N VAL A 98 -5.38 2.93 -16.59
CA VAL A 98 -5.93 4.23 -16.17
C VAL A 98 -5.11 5.38 -16.74
N ALA A 99 -3.78 5.27 -16.78
CA ALA A 99 -2.92 6.31 -17.35
C ALA A 99 -3.21 6.53 -18.85
N THR A 100 -3.33 5.45 -19.63
CA THR A 100 -3.61 5.53 -21.07
C THR A 100 -5.00 6.09 -21.36
N VAL A 101 -6.02 5.72 -20.58
CA VAL A 101 -7.38 6.26 -20.71
C VAL A 101 -7.45 7.73 -20.28
N CYS A 102 -6.73 8.13 -19.25
CA CYS A 102 -6.76 9.51 -18.73
C CYS A 102 -5.85 10.48 -19.50
N TRP A 103 -4.83 9.99 -20.21
CA TRP A 103 -3.89 10.83 -20.97
C TRP A 103 -4.55 11.87 -21.88
N PRO A 104 -5.52 11.52 -22.75
CA PRO A 104 -6.15 12.52 -23.62
C PRO A 104 -7.02 13.55 -22.87
N LEU A 105 -7.41 13.26 -21.63
CA LEU A 105 -8.32 14.13 -20.85
C LEU A 105 -7.57 15.16 -20.00
N ILE A 106 -6.48 14.73 -19.36
CA ILE A 106 -5.78 15.54 -18.34
C ILE A 106 -4.25 15.61 -18.55
N GLY A 107 -3.75 15.06 -19.66
CA GLY A 107 -2.34 15.11 -20.04
C GLY A 107 -1.42 14.54 -18.98
N VAL A 108 -0.43 15.33 -18.56
CA VAL A 108 0.60 14.93 -17.58
C VAL A 108 0.00 14.51 -16.23
N LEU A 109 -1.14 15.07 -15.83
CA LEU A 109 -1.82 14.72 -14.58
C LEU A 109 -2.38 13.28 -14.60
N ALA A 110 -2.46 12.63 -15.76
CA ALA A 110 -2.90 11.23 -15.86
C ALA A 110 -1.99 10.28 -15.08
N VAL A 111 -0.69 10.55 -15.03
CA VAL A 111 0.30 9.69 -14.35
C VAL A 111 0.08 9.62 -12.82
N PRO A 112 0.03 10.74 -12.09
CA PRO A 112 -0.24 10.69 -10.66
C PRO A 112 -1.66 10.18 -10.35
N VAL A 113 -2.67 10.56 -11.14
CA VAL A 113 -4.06 10.05 -10.95
C VAL A 113 -4.11 8.54 -11.09
N ALA A 114 -3.50 7.99 -12.14
CA ALA A 114 -3.44 6.54 -12.34
C ALA A 114 -2.69 5.84 -11.21
N THR A 115 -1.63 6.45 -10.68
CA THR A 115 -0.87 5.88 -9.56
C THR A 115 -1.72 5.80 -8.29
N VAL A 116 -2.44 6.88 -7.95
CA VAL A 116 -3.31 6.88 -6.77
C VAL A 116 -4.48 5.92 -6.94
N ALA A 117 -5.13 5.93 -8.10
CA ALA A 117 -6.27 5.06 -8.38
C ALA A 117 -5.89 3.57 -8.34
N SER A 118 -4.77 3.20 -8.97
CA SER A 118 -4.28 1.82 -8.96
C SER A 118 -3.83 1.35 -7.56
N SER A 119 -3.26 2.25 -6.75
CA SER A 119 -2.89 1.94 -5.37
C SER A 119 -4.12 1.66 -4.49
N ALA A 120 -5.26 2.29 -4.77
CA ALA A 120 -6.52 1.96 -4.09
C ALA A 120 -6.96 0.52 -4.36
N ILE A 121 -6.87 0.08 -5.61
CA ILE A 121 -7.20 -1.30 -6.01
C ILE A 121 -6.33 -2.30 -5.25
N GLU A 122 -5.01 -2.03 -5.19
CA GLU A 122 -4.08 -2.88 -4.43
C GLU A 122 -4.43 -2.93 -2.94
N ALA A 123 -4.71 -1.77 -2.34
CA ALA A 123 -5.16 -1.65 -0.95
C ALA A 123 -6.41 -2.48 -0.67
N PHE A 124 -7.40 -2.46 -1.57
CA PHE A 124 -8.61 -3.26 -1.44
C PHE A 124 -8.32 -4.77 -1.51
N ILE A 125 -7.46 -5.20 -2.44
CA ILE A 125 -7.07 -6.61 -2.58
C ILE A 125 -6.36 -7.09 -1.30
N LEU A 126 -5.32 -6.38 -0.88
CA LEU A 126 -4.52 -6.75 0.30
C LEU A 126 -5.35 -6.70 1.58
N GLY A 127 -6.13 -5.63 1.76
CA GLY A 127 -7.01 -5.45 2.92
C GLY A 127 -8.06 -6.56 3.00
N GLY A 128 -8.66 -6.93 1.87
CA GLY A 128 -9.65 -8.02 1.78
C GLY A 128 -9.06 -9.38 2.13
N VAL A 129 -7.88 -9.72 1.58
CA VAL A 129 -7.21 -11.00 1.86
C VAL A 129 -6.77 -11.08 3.32
N LEU A 130 -6.15 -10.03 3.86
CA LEU A 130 -5.71 -10.02 5.25
C LEU A 130 -6.89 -10.12 6.22
N HIS A 131 -7.99 -9.42 5.94
CA HIS A 131 -9.21 -9.50 6.75
C HIS A 131 -9.81 -10.91 6.75
N ASN A 132 -9.85 -11.58 5.59
CA ASN A 132 -10.31 -12.96 5.50
C ASN A 132 -9.37 -13.93 6.24
N TRP A 133 -8.06 -13.72 6.16
CA TRP A 133 -7.07 -14.52 6.90
C TRP A 133 -7.25 -14.40 8.41
N LEU A 134 -7.57 -13.19 8.89
CA LEU A 134 -7.89 -12.93 10.29
C LEU A 134 -9.17 -13.65 10.76
N ARG A 135 -10.13 -13.90 9.85
CA ARG A 135 -11.43 -14.53 10.14
C ARG A 135 -11.41 -16.06 10.15
N LYS A 136 -10.54 -16.72 9.38
CA LYS A 136 -10.52 -18.20 9.34
C LYS A 136 -9.93 -18.78 10.64
N PRO A 137 -10.69 -19.60 11.41
CA PRO A 137 -10.12 -20.37 12.52
C PRO A 137 -9.08 -21.34 11.95
N THR A 138 -7.90 -21.37 12.56
CA THR A 138 -6.84 -22.29 12.18
C THR A 138 -7.21 -23.67 12.72
N THR A 139 -7.93 -24.45 11.93
CA THR A 139 -7.89 -25.90 12.11
C THR A 139 -6.53 -26.37 11.56
N TRP A 140 -5.88 -27.30 12.26
CA TRP A 140 -4.59 -27.96 11.95
C TRP A 140 -3.38 -27.52 12.79
N ARG A 141 -3.16 -28.23 13.91
CA ARG A 141 -1.91 -28.96 14.20
C ARG A 141 -2.07 -29.90 15.41
N VAL A 142 -2.91 -30.94 15.34
CA VAL A 142 -2.89 -32.04 16.32
C VAL A 142 -2.52 -33.39 15.66
N SER A 143 -2.62 -33.55 14.34
CA SER A 143 -2.32 -34.84 13.69
C SER A 143 -0.84 -35.25 13.65
N HIS A 144 0.11 -34.35 13.92
CA HIS A 144 1.54 -34.69 13.86
C HIS A 144 2.09 -35.25 15.18
N ILE A 145 1.28 -35.30 16.24
CA ILE A 145 1.69 -35.88 17.53
C ILE A 145 1.18 -37.32 17.65
N GLU A 146 -0.03 -37.63 17.12
CA GLU A 146 -0.58 -38.99 17.13
C GLU A 146 0.31 -39.98 16.34
N ASP A 147 0.76 -39.61 15.13
CA ASP A 147 1.59 -40.49 14.28
C ASP A 147 2.97 -40.80 14.91
N GLN A 148 3.52 -39.88 15.71
CA GLN A 148 4.79 -40.12 16.41
C GLN A 148 4.61 -41.03 17.62
N ILE A 149 3.49 -40.94 18.33
CA ILE A 149 3.20 -41.78 19.50
C ILE A 149 2.88 -43.22 19.06
N GLU A 150 2.08 -43.40 18.00
CA GLU A 150 1.79 -44.75 17.47
C GLU A 150 3.07 -45.45 16.95
N SER A 151 3.98 -44.70 16.32
CA SER A 151 5.26 -45.26 15.87
C SER A 151 6.25 -45.61 17.00
N HIS A 152 6.02 -45.17 18.24
CA HIS A 152 6.84 -45.53 19.40
C HIS A 152 6.20 -46.63 20.26
N VAL A 153 4.88 -46.77 20.25
CA VAL A 153 4.16 -47.81 21.02
C VAL A 153 4.14 -49.17 20.30
N VAL A 154 4.33 -49.20 18.97
CA VAL A 154 4.34 -50.46 18.19
C VAL A 154 5.70 -51.18 18.23
N PHE A 155 6.75 -50.57 18.79
CA PHE A 155 8.11 -51.13 18.84
C PHE A 155 8.60 -51.55 20.23
N ASP A 156 7.74 -51.53 21.26
CA ASP A 156 8.02 -52.07 22.61
C ASP A 156 7.19 -53.33 22.91
#